data_AF-A0A7Y8LJ56-F1
#
_entry.id   AF-A0A7Y8LJ56-F1
#
_cell.length_a   1.000
_cell.length_b   1.000
_cell.length_c   1.000
_cell.angle_alpha   90.00
_cell.angle_beta   90.00
_cell.angle_gamma   90.00
#
_symmetry.space_group_name_H-M   'P 1'
#
loop_
_entity.id
_entity.type
_entity.pdbx_description
1 polymer ?
#
loop_
_entity_poly.entity_id
_entity_poly.type
_entity_poly.pdbx_seq_one_letter_code
_entity_poly.pdbx_strand_id
1 'polypeptide(L)'
;MSQEHRHSPKDPACLEVFARLSEYLDGELPPEECAAVEAHIADCPPCVEFLENLKRCIGASREMQTDCRPEPMPKAMEDKLRAAWMQALARKGA
;
A
#
# COMPACT_ATOMS: atom_id res chain seq x y z
N MET A 1 -18.22 -8.85 31.75
CA MET A 1 -18.46 -8.64 30.31
C MET A 1 -17.10 -8.43 29.67
N SER A 2 -16.37 -9.51 29.43
CA SER A 2 -15.04 -9.46 28.81
C SER A 2 -14.93 -10.75 27.99
N GLN A 3 -15.42 -10.72 26.76
CA GLN A 3 -15.07 -11.76 25.80
C GLN A 3 -13.65 -11.41 25.34
N GLU A 4 -12.67 -12.18 25.81
CA GLU A 4 -11.32 -12.16 25.27
C GLU A 4 -11.41 -12.62 23.80
N HIS A 5 -11.36 -11.66 22.88
CA HIS A 5 -11.46 -11.92 21.45
C HIS A 5 -10.18 -12.64 20.98
N ARG A 6 -10.23 -13.98 20.93
CA ARG A 6 -9.09 -14.86 20.64
C ARG A 6 -9.30 -15.57 19.31
N HIS A 7 -8.87 -14.95 18.21
CA HIS A 7 -8.96 -15.50 16.85
C HIS A 7 -7.64 -15.27 16.10
N SER A 8 -7.38 -16.12 15.12
CA SER A 8 -6.14 -16.08 14.32
C SER A 8 -6.23 -14.93 13.29
N PRO A 9 -5.12 -14.30 12.87
CA PRO A 9 -5.14 -13.30 11.79
C PRO A 9 -5.64 -13.83 10.44
N LYS A 10 -5.87 -15.15 10.31
CA LYS A 10 -6.54 -15.79 9.17
C LYS A 10 -8.06 -15.93 9.33
N ASP A 11 -8.63 -15.34 10.37
CA ASP A 11 -10.07 -15.31 10.58
C ASP A 11 -10.76 -14.47 9.48
N PRO A 12 -11.96 -14.86 9.01
CA PRO A 12 -12.67 -14.14 7.96
C PRO A 12 -12.83 -12.63 8.22
N ALA A 13 -13.06 -12.21 9.47
CA ALA A 13 -13.22 -10.80 9.81
C ALA A 13 -11.89 -10.02 9.65
N CYS A 14 -10.76 -10.63 10.04
CA CYS A 14 -9.45 -10.02 9.81
C CYS A 14 -9.13 -9.94 8.31
N LEU A 15 -9.49 -10.98 7.54
CA LEU A 15 -9.26 -11.01 6.10
C LEU A 15 -10.05 -9.93 5.37
N GLU A 16 -11.27 -9.64 5.82
CA GLU A 16 -12.05 -8.52 5.30
C GLU A 16 -11.35 -7.18 5.55
N VAL A 17 -10.88 -6.94 6.77
CA VAL A 17 -10.08 -5.74 7.10
C VAL A 17 -8.81 -5.67 6.24
N PHE A 18 -8.11 -6.78 6.05
CA PHE A 18 -6.92 -6.82 5.19
C PHE A 18 -7.23 -6.53 3.72
N ALA A 19 -8.38 -6.96 3.22
CA ALA A 19 -8.81 -6.65 1.86
C ALA A 19 -9.10 -5.15 1.66
N ARG A 20 -9.48 -4.42 2.72
CA ARG A 20 -9.70 -2.96 2.67
C ARG A 20 -8.46 -2.15 3.03
N LEU A 21 -7.42 -2.78 3.58
CA LEU A 21 -6.28 -2.07 4.16
C LEU A 21 -5.49 -1.25 3.13
N SER A 22 -5.38 -1.68 1.87
CA SER A 22 -4.70 -0.89 0.84
C SER A 22 -5.43 0.43 0.60
N GLU A 23 -6.73 0.38 0.34
CA GLU A 23 -7.55 1.57 0.08
C GLU A 23 -7.62 2.50 1.30
N TYR A 24 -7.60 1.93 2.51
CA TYR A 24 -7.46 2.71 3.74
C TYR A 24 -6.13 3.48 3.80
N LEU A 25 -5.01 2.81 3.46
CA LEU A 25 -3.68 3.44 3.46
C LEU A 25 -3.53 4.49 2.35
N ASP A 26 -4.18 4.27 1.21
CA ASP A 26 -4.18 5.16 0.05
C ASP A 26 -5.17 6.34 0.21
N GLY A 27 -6.05 6.29 1.23
CA GLY A 27 -7.04 7.33 1.52
C GLY A 27 -8.25 7.30 0.58
N GLU A 28 -8.50 6.16 -0.08
CA GLU A 28 -9.58 5.96 -1.04
C GLU A 28 -10.84 5.35 -0.39
N LEU A 29 -10.73 4.93 0.87
CA LEU A 29 -11.80 4.26 1.60
C LEU A 29 -12.84 5.28 2.16
N PRO A 30 -14.16 5.02 2.01
CA PRO A 30 -15.20 5.88 2.58
C PRO A 30 -15.11 6.00 4.11
N PRO A 31 -15.55 7.13 4.71
CA PRO A 31 -15.43 7.36 6.16
C PRO A 31 -16.07 6.26 7.03
N GLU A 32 -17.22 5.73 6.59
CA GLU A 32 -17.92 4.65 7.30
C GLU A 32 -17.13 3.33 7.30
N GLU A 33 -16.43 3.02 6.21
CA GLU A 33 -15.59 1.84 6.10
C GLU A 33 -14.27 2.02 6.86
N CYS A 34 -13.70 3.23 6.87
CA CYS A 34 -12.55 3.58 7.73
C CYS A 34 -12.86 3.31 9.20
N ALA A 35 -14.02 3.77 9.68
CA ALA A 35 -14.43 3.56 11.07
C ALA A 35 -14.57 2.06 11.42
N ALA A 36 -15.06 1.24 10.47
CA ALA A 36 -15.17 -0.21 10.68
C ALA A 36 -13.79 -0.89 10.78
N VAL A 37 -12.86 -0.51 9.91
CA VAL A 37 -11.47 -0.98 9.93
C VAL A 37 -10.79 -0.60 11.26
N GLU A 38 -10.89 0.67 11.66
CA GLU A 38 -10.31 1.18 12.91
C GLU A 38 -10.90 0.48 14.15
N ALA A 39 -12.23 0.28 14.19
CA ALA A 39 -12.90 -0.38 15.29
C ALA A 39 -12.44 -1.84 15.44
N HIS A 40 -12.29 -2.58 14.33
CA HIS A 40 -11.79 -3.94 14.39
C HIS A 40 -10.35 -3.99 14.89
N ILE A 41 -9.47 -3.13 14.35
CA ILE A 41 -8.06 -3.08 14.76
C ILE A 41 -7.96 -2.79 16.26
N ALA A 42 -8.76 -1.85 16.78
CA ALA A 42 -8.72 -1.46 18.19
C ALA A 42 -9.09 -2.61 19.15
N ASP A 43 -9.95 -3.54 18.73
CA ASP A 43 -10.43 -4.66 19.54
C ASP A 43 -9.77 -6.02 19.17
N CYS A 44 -8.85 -6.04 18.20
CA CYS A 44 -8.20 -7.26 17.69
C CYS A 44 -6.67 -7.21 17.90
N PRO A 45 -6.15 -7.79 18.99
CA PRO A 45 -4.70 -7.82 19.26
C PRO A 45 -3.84 -8.38 18.10
N PRO A 46 -4.25 -9.46 17.38
CA PRO A 46 -3.55 -9.93 16.19
C PRO A 46 -3.42 -8.88 15.07
N CYS A 47 -4.48 -8.10 14.81
CA CYS A 47 -4.44 -7.04 13.80
C CYS A 47 -3.54 -5.87 14.22
N VAL A 48 -3.51 -5.53 15.51
CA VAL A 48 -2.56 -4.54 16.05
C VAL A 48 -1.12 -5.00 15.83
N GLU A 49 -0.80 -6.24 16.21
CA GLU A 49 0.55 -6.79 16.04
C GLU A 49 0.97 -6.82 14.56
N PHE A 50 0.05 -7.21 13.67
CA PHE A 50 0.30 -7.18 12.24
C PHE A 50 0.63 -5.77 11.73
N LEU A 51 -0.14 -4.76 12.12
CA LEU A 51 0.09 -3.38 11.69
C LEU A 51 1.41 -2.83 12.21
N GLU A 52 1.78 -3.15 13.45
CA GLU A 52 3.10 -2.80 13.98
C GLU A 52 4.23 -3.48 13.20
N ASN A 53 4.04 -4.73 12.78
CA ASN A 53 4.99 -5.40 11.90
C ASN A 53 5.08 -4.75 10.51
N LEU A 54 3.94 -4.40 9.92
CA LEU A 54 3.87 -3.70 8.64
C LEU A 54 4.60 -2.34 8.70
N LYS A 55 4.36 -1.56 9.75
CA LYS A 55 5.06 -0.27 9.99
C LYS A 55 6.58 -0.45 10.05
N ARG A 56 7.06 -1.49 10.74
CA ARG A 56 8.50 -1.81 10.80
C ARG A 56 9.06 -2.17 9.42
N CYS A 57 8.37 -3.00 8.64
CA CYS A 57 8.77 -3.34 7.28
C CYS A 57 8.85 -2.10 6.36
N ILE A 58 7.87 -1.19 6.47
CA ILE A 58 7.87 0.08 5.73
C ILE A 58 9.03 0.96 6.17
N GLY A 59 9.29 1.07 7.48
CA GLY A 59 10.43 1.83 8.03
C GLY A 59 11.77 1.32 7.49
N ALA A 60 12.02 0.01 7.60
CA ALA A 60 13.22 -0.63 7.07
C ALA A 60 13.37 -0.42 5.55
N SER A 61 12.26 -0.49 4.80
CA SER A 61 12.28 -0.25 3.35
C SER A 61 12.65 1.19 3.00
N ARG A 62 12.26 2.17 3.82
CA ARG A 62 12.64 3.59 3.64
C ARG A 62 14.09 3.84 4.00
N GLU A 63 14.59 3.23 5.08
CA GLU A 63 16.00 3.32 5.49
C GLU A 63 16.95 2.74 4.44
N MET A 64 16.55 1.66 3.77
CA MET A 64 17.32 1.06 2.69
C MET A 64 17.35 1.93 1.40
N GLN A 65 16.41 2.87 1.24
CA GLN A 65 16.36 3.77 0.08
C GLN A 65 17.35 4.94 0.18
N THR A 66 18.07 5.08 1.29
CA THR A 66 18.86 6.29 1.55
C THR A 66 20.15 6.41 0.71
N ASP A 67 20.66 5.31 0.13
CA ASP A 67 21.90 5.33 -0.68
C ASP A 67 21.74 4.92 -2.15
N CYS A 68 20.57 4.40 -2.53
CA CYS A 68 20.30 3.95 -3.89
C CYS A 68 19.44 4.96 -4.65
N ARG A 69 19.84 6.24 -4.70
CA ARG A 69 19.27 7.12 -5.73
C ARG A 69 19.69 6.52 -7.07
N PRO A 70 18.76 6.00 -7.90
CA PRO A 70 19.15 5.48 -9.19
C PRO A 70 19.86 6.59 -9.96
N GLU A 71 20.98 6.26 -10.59
CA GLU A 71 21.68 7.22 -11.44
C GLU A 71 20.68 7.81 -12.44
N PRO A 72 20.80 9.12 -12.75
CA PRO A 72 19.90 9.75 -13.70
C PRO A 72 19.91 8.95 -15.00
N MET A 73 18.72 8.66 -15.53
CA MET A 73 18.59 7.89 -16.75
C MET A 73 19.43 8.53 -17.87
N PRO A 74 20.24 7.76 -18.61
CA PRO A 74 21.05 8.31 -19.69
C PRO A 74 20.19 9.06 -20.70
N LYS A 75 20.64 10.26 -21.12
CA LYS A 75 19.88 11.12 -22.04
C LYS A 75 19.46 10.42 -23.34
N ALA A 76 20.33 9.58 -23.89
CA ALA A 76 20.03 8.79 -25.07
C ALA A 76 18.79 7.86 -24.90
N MET A 77 18.56 7.35 -23.69
CA MET A 77 17.38 6.54 -23.38
C MET A 77 16.13 7.40 -23.24
N GLU A 78 16.23 8.55 -22.58
CA GLU A 78 15.14 9.55 -22.52
C GLU A 78 14.69 9.97 -23.92
N ASP A 79 15.64 10.30 -24.80
CA ASP A 79 15.35 10.75 -26.16
C ASP A 79 14.68 9.66 -26.99
N LYS A 80 15.13 8.41 -26.85
CA LYS A 80 14.52 7.25 -27.53
C LYS A 80 13.08 7.01 -27.07
N LEU A 81 12.83 7.08 -25.75
CA LEU A 81 11.47 6.95 -25.20
C LEU A 81 10.57 8.09 -25.69
N ARG A 82 11.07 9.33 -25.69
CA ARG A 82 10.34 10.51 -26.17
C ARG A 82 9.99 10.40 -27.66
N ALA A 83 10.93 9.97 -28.49
CA ALA A 83 10.71 9.77 -29.92
C ALA A 83 9.67 8.67 -30.19
N ALA A 84 9.78 7.54 -29.50
CA ALA A 84 8.80 6.44 -29.61
C ALA A 84 7.39 6.88 -29.18
N TRP A 85 7.30 7.66 -28.10
CA TRP A 85 6.03 8.22 -27.63
C TRP A 85 5.39 9.18 -28.64
N MET A 86 6.18 10.10 -29.21
CA MET A 86 5.72 11.02 -30.26
C MET A 86 5.18 10.28 -31.49
N GLN A 87 5.86 9.21 -31.92
CA GLN A 87 5.42 8.39 -33.03
C GLN A 87 4.12 7.64 -32.71
N ALA A 88 3.98 7.11 -31.48
CA ALA A 88 2.76 6.44 -31.05
C ALA A 88 1.57 7.41 -31.02
N LEU A 89 1.75 8.64 -30.53
CA LEU A 89 0.72 9.68 -30.54
C LEU A 89 0.34 10.10 -31.97
N ALA A 90 1.30 10.27 -32.86
CA ALA A 90 1.04 10.60 -34.26
C ALA A 90 0.22 9.52 -34.99
N ARG A 91 0.41 8.25 -34.65
CA ARG A 91 -0.40 7.13 -35.18
C ARG A 91 -1.80 7.07 -34.60
N LYS A 92 -2.00 7.57 -33.38
CA LYS A 92 -3.30 7.55 -32.67
C LYS A 92 -4.18 8.76 -32.99
N GLY A 93 -3.59 9.83 -33.52
CA GLY A 93 -4.27 11.05 -33.96
C GLY A 93 -4.43 11.18 -35.48
N ALA A 94 -4.07 10.15 -36.25
CA ALA A 94 -4.24 10.06 -37.71
C ALA A 94 -5.38 9.10 -38.09
#